data_AF-A0A3R9DZL9-F1
#
_entry.id   AF-A0A3R9DZL9-F1
#
_cell.length_a   1.000
_cell.length_b   1.000
_cell.length_c   1.000
_cell.angle_alpha   90.00
_cell.angle_beta   90.00
_cell.angle_gamma   90.00
#
_symmetry.space_group_name_H-M   'P 1'
#
loop_
_entity.id
_entity.type
_entity.pdbx_description
1 polymer ?
#
loop_
_entity_poly.entity_id
_entity_poly.type
_entity_poly.pdbx_seq_one_letter_code
_entity_poly.pdbx_strand_id
1 'polypeptide(L)'
;MTGFHADPAALDALARRLSDTSAEYAAAVPDLDVGDLGPPAVSDALAALALEWTGRIRGVHEDFAASAESVRAAAKAYRTTDAAAAEELGR
;
A
#
# COMPACT_ATOMS: atom_id res chain seq x y z
N MET A 1 -32.73 7.29 0.09
CA MET A 1 -31.55 6.52 -0.37
C MET A 1 -30.64 6.35 0.84
N THR A 2 -30.62 5.20 1.50
CA THR A 2 -29.59 4.89 2.50
C THR A 2 -28.30 4.59 1.73
N GLY A 3 -27.61 5.64 1.29
CA GLY A 3 -26.34 5.53 0.60
C GLY A 3 -25.34 4.84 1.50
N PHE A 4 -24.42 4.08 0.90
CA PHE A 4 -23.35 3.37 1.59
C PHE A 4 -22.47 4.39 2.34
N HIS A 5 -22.77 4.61 3.62
CA HIS A 5 -22.07 5.57 4.46
C HIS A 5 -20.92 4.84 5.13
N ALA A 6 -19.72 5.02 4.60
CA ALA A 6 -18.52 4.57 5.28
C ALA A 6 -18.14 5.59 6.36
N ASP A 7 -17.76 5.12 7.54
CA ASP A 7 -17.21 5.95 8.61
C ASP A 7 -15.80 6.43 8.23
N PRO A 8 -15.55 7.74 8.08
CA PRO A 8 -14.23 8.27 7.75
C PRO A 8 -13.14 7.87 8.75
N ALA A 9 -13.47 7.69 10.03
CA ALA A 9 -12.49 7.27 11.04
C ALA A 9 -12.06 5.82 10.83
N ALA A 10 -12.98 4.94 10.46
CA ALA A 10 -12.67 3.56 10.09
C ALA A 10 -11.81 3.49 8.81
N LEU A 11 -12.08 4.35 7.82
CA LEU A 11 -11.26 4.48 6.62
C LEU A 11 -9.84 4.99 6.95
N ASP A 12 -9.71 6.01 7.80
CA ASP A 12 -8.40 6.50 8.24
C ASP A 12 -7.61 5.39 8.98
N ALA A 13 -8.27 4.56 9.79
CA ALA A 13 -7.64 3.42 10.45
C ALA A 13 -7.20 2.33 9.45
N LEU A 14 -8.00 2.05 8.43
CA LEU A 14 -7.64 1.13 7.35
C LEU A 14 -6.43 1.65 6.56
N ALA A 15 -6.43 2.92 6.18
CA ALA A 15 -5.31 3.54 5.47
C ALA A 15 -4.00 3.47 6.26
N ARG A 16 -4.05 3.62 7.60
CA ARG A 16 -2.87 3.43 8.46
C ARG A 16 -2.35 2.00 8.41
N ARG A 17 -3.22 1.00 8.57
CA ARG A 17 -2.83 -0.41 8.48
C ARG A 17 -2.19 -0.76 7.13
N LEU A 18 -2.78 -0.28 6.03
CA LEU A 18 -2.21 -0.48 4.68
C LEU A 18 -0.83 0.19 4.55
N SER A 19 -0.66 1.38 5.13
CA SER A 19 0.62 2.08 5.16
C SER A 19 1.68 1.35 6.00
N ASP A 20 1.29 0.80 7.15
CA ASP A 20 2.17 0.02 8.02
C ASP A 20 2.62 -1.27 7.30
N THR A 21 1.68 -1.99 6.69
CA THR A 21 1.98 -3.17 5.87
C THR A 21 2.88 -2.82 4.68
N SER A 22 2.62 -1.71 3.98
CA SER A 22 3.51 -1.22 2.92
C SER A 22 4.93 -0.99 3.44
N ALA A 23 5.10 -0.40 4.63
CA ALA A 23 6.40 -0.20 5.25
C ALA A 23 7.10 -1.52 5.63
N GLU A 24 6.35 -2.52 6.11
CA GLU A 24 6.89 -3.86 6.37
C GLU A 24 7.45 -4.50 5.09
N TYR A 25 6.73 -4.42 3.97
CA TYR A 25 7.22 -4.93 2.69
C TYR A 25 8.42 -4.15 2.16
N ALA A 26 8.45 -2.81 2.33
CA ALA A 26 9.61 -2.01 1.96
C ALA A 26 10.86 -2.41 2.74
N ALA A 27 10.73 -2.66 4.03
CA ALA A 27 11.82 -3.12 4.89
C ALA A 27 12.25 -4.57 4.61
N ALA A 28 11.33 -5.39 4.10
CA ALA A 28 11.59 -6.78 3.73
C ALA A 28 12.32 -6.92 2.38
N VAL A 29 12.43 -5.85 1.58
CA VAL A 29 13.21 -5.86 0.32
C VAL A 29 14.67 -6.14 0.68
N PRO A 30 15.20 -7.33 0.34
CA PRO A 30 16.53 -7.69 0.78
C PRO A 30 17.58 -6.95 -0.07
N ASP A 31 18.64 -6.48 0.58
CA ASP A 31 19.87 -6.09 -0.11
C ASP A 31 20.64 -7.38 -0.46
N LEU A 32 20.32 -7.94 -1.62
CA LEU A 32 20.86 -9.23 -2.05
C LEU A 32 22.20 -9.04 -2.75
N ASP A 33 23.28 -9.31 -2.02
CA ASP A 33 24.59 -9.63 -2.61
C ASP A 33 24.65 -11.11 -2.98
N VAL A 34 24.30 -11.40 -4.23
CA VAL A 34 24.47 -12.71 -4.86
C VAL A 34 25.92 -12.84 -5.32
N GLY A 35 26.81 -13.05 -4.36
CA GLY A 35 28.24 -13.29 -4.60
C GLY A 35 28.52 -14.56 -5.41
N ASP A 36 29.76 -15.05 -5.39
CA ASP A 36 30.10 -16.31 -6.05
C ASP A 36 29.50 -17.52 -5.30
N LEU A 37 28.34 -17.97 -5.77
CA LEU A 37 27.60 -19.12 -5.24
C LEU A 37 27.91 -20.43 -5.99
N GLY A 38 28.96 -20.43 -6.83
CA GLY A 38 29.39 -21.58 -7.60
C GLY A 38 29.58 -21.28 -9.09
N PRO A 39 29.43 -22.28 -9.96
CA PRO A 39 29.64 -22.09 -11.39
C PRO A 39 28.85 -20.88 -11.93
N PRO A 40 29.39 -20.08 -12.88
CA PRO A 40 28.76 -18.83 -13.30
C PRO A 40 27.27 -18.96 -13.66
N ALA A 41 26.91 -20.03 -14.38
CA ALA A 41 25.51 -20.29 -14.74
C ALA A 41 24.57 -20.49 -13.54
N VAL A 42 25.08 -21.02 -12.42
CA VAL A 42 24.32 -21.19 -11.18
C VAL A 42 24.17 -19.86 -10.46
N SER A 43 25.27 -19.11 -10.32
CA SER A 43 25.27 -17.78 -9.71
C SER A 43 24.35 -16.82 -10.47
N ASP A 44 24.38 -16.82 -11.81
CA ASP A 44 23.51 -16.01 -12.66
C ASP A 44 22.02 -16.39 -12.49
N ALA A 45 21.71 -17.68 -12.41
CA ALA A 45 20.34 -18.15 -12.20
C ALA A 45 19.80 -17.73 -10.83
N LEU A 46 20.62 -17.79 -9.78
CA LEU A 46 20.26 -17.33 -8.45
C LEU A 46 20.11 -15.81 -8.39
N ALA A 47 20.97 -15.06 -9.08
CA ALA A 47 20.86 -13.61 -9.21
C ALA A 47 19.55 -13.19 -9.90
N ALA A 48 19.18 -13.87 -10.99
CA ALA A 48 17.92 -13.61 -11.69
C ALA A 48 16.70 -13.91 -10.80
N LEU A 49 16.72 -15.03 -10.07
CA LEU A 49 15.65 -15.39 -9.13
C LEU A 49 15.54 -14.41 -7.97
N ALA A 50 16.67 -13.98 -7.41
CA ALA A 50 16.76 -12.95 -6.38
C ALA A 50 16.14 -11.63 -6.86
N LEU A 51 16.52 -11.18 -8.05
CA LEU A 51 16.01 -9.95 -8.65
C LEU A 51 14.49 -10.01 -8.87
N GLU A 52 13.99 -11.14 -9.37
CA GLU A 52 12.55 -11.36 -9.56
C GLU A 52 11.79 -11.30 -8.22
N TRP A 53 12.31 -11.95 -7.18
CA TRP A 53 11.71 -11.91 -5.86
C TRP A 53 11.69 -10.52 -5.25
N THR A 54 12.81 -9.80 -5.30
CA THR A 54 12.93 -8.40 -4.87
C THR A 54 11.94 -7.51 -5.62
N GLY A 55 11.78 -7.73 -6.93
CA GLY A 55 10.80 -7.03 -7.76
C GLY A 55 9.36 -7.27 -7.31
N ARG A 56 8.99 -8.51 -7.00
CA ARG A 56 7.65 -8.85 -6.50
C ARG A 56 7.35 -8.23 -5.13
N ILE A 57 8.31 -8.26 -4.21
CA ILE A 57 8.17 -7.63 -2.88
C ILE A 57 7.95 -6.12 -3.04
N ARG A 58 8.71 -5.47 -3.93
CA ARG A 58 8.53 -4.06 -4.25
C ARG A 58 7.15 -3.76 -4.84
N GLY A 59 6.67 -4.59 -5.78
CA GLY A 59 5.33 -4.45 -6.34
C GLY A 59 4.23 -4.51 -5.26
N VAL A 60 4.34 -5.46 -4.33
CA VAL A 60 3.40 -5.57 -3.20
C VAL A 60 3.45 -4.32 -2.30
N HIS A 61 4.65 -3.81 -2.00
CA HIS A 61 4.82 -2.55 -1.27
C HIS A 61 4.08 -1.38 -1.96
N GLU A 62 4.25 -1.24 -3.27
CA GLU A 62 3.64 -0.19 -4.09
C GLU A 62 2.10 -0.31 -4.10
N ASP A 63 1.57 -1.53 -4.23
CA ASP A 63 0.13 -1.78 -4.23
C ASP A 63 -0.53 -1.38 -2.89
N PHE A 64 0.12 -1.71 -1.76
CA PHE A 64 -0.36 -1.31 -0.44
C PHE A 64 -0.29 0.20 -0.23
N ALA A 65 0.78 0.85 -0.70
CA ALA A 65 0.92 2.31 -0.63
C ALA A 65 -0.18 3.02 -1.44
N ALA A 66 -0.42 2.58 -2.68
CA ALA A 66 -1.45 3.11 -3.56
C ALA A 66 -2.87 2.89 -2.98
N SER A 67 -3.11 1.73 -2.37
CA SER A 67 -4.37 1.42 -1.70
C SER A 67 -4.58 2.31 -0.48
N ALA A 68 -3.55 2.54 0.35
CA ALA A 68 -3.63 3.44 1.49
C ALA A 68 -4.01 4.86 1.07
N GLU A 69 -3.43 5.37 -0.01
CA GLU A 69 -3.74 6.70 -0.53
C GLU A 69 -5.17 6.79 -1.06
N SER A 70 -5.61 5.78 -1.80
CA SER A 70 -7.00 5.70 -2.29
C SER A 70 -8.02 5.72 -1.14
N VAL A 71 -7.73 5.01 -0.05
CA VAL A 71 -8.60 5.00 1.15
C VAL A 71 -8.61 6.36 1.85
N ARG A 72 -7.46 7.06 1.95
CA ARG A 72 -7.42 8.43 2.50
C ARG A 72 -8.24 9.40 1.65
N ALA A 73 -8.15 9.29 0.32
CA ALA A 73 -8.93 10.10 -0.60
C ALA A 73 -10.44 9.85 -0.40
N ALA A 74 -10.85 8.59 -0.23
CA ALA A 74 -12.24 8.26 0.09
C ALA A 74 -12.70 8.85 1.44
N ALA A 75 -11.90 8.71 2.50
CA ALA A 75 -12.21 9.28 3.81
C ALA A 75 -12.38 10.81 3.76
N LYS A 76 -11.54 11.48 2.97
CA LYS A 76 -11.64 12.92 2.70
C LYS A 76 -12.94 13.26 1.97
N ALA A 77 -13.31 12.50 0.93
CA ALA A 77 -14.54 12.74 0.18
C ALA A 77 -15.78 12.64 1.08
N TYR A 78 -15.88 11.59 1.91
CA TYR A 78 -16.99 11.44 2.86
C TYR A 78 -17.08 12.63 3.84
N ARG A 79 -15.96 13.06 4.45
CA ARG A 79 -15.94 14.24 5.33
C ARG A 79 -16.41 15.51 4.63
N THR A 80 -16.00 15.71 3.37
CA THR A 80 -16.43 16.88 2.58
C THR A 80 -17.93 16.84 2.29
N THR A 81 -18.46 15.67 1.94
CA THR A 81 -19.91 15.50 1.73
C THR A 81 -20.70 15.75 3.02
N ASP A 82 -20.24 15.21 4.15
CA ASP A 82 -20.90 15.39 5.45
C ASP A 82 -20.91 16.86 5.89
N ALA A 83 -19.80 17.56 5.70
CA ALA A 83 -19.71 18.99 6.00
C ALA A 83 -20.66 19.84 5.12
N ALA A 84 -20.75 19.52 3.83
CA ALA A 84 -21.66 20.22 2.91
C ALA A 84 -23.12 19.98 3.28
N ALA A 85 -23.49 18.74 3.62
CA ALA A 85 -24.86 18.40 4.04
C ALA A 85 -25.22 19.10 5.37
N ALA A 86 -24.29 19.17 6.32
CA ALA A 86 -24.50 19.88 7.58
C ALA A 86 -24.71 21.39 7.37
N GLU A 87 -23.99 22.01 6.44
CA GLU A 87 -24.17 23.43 6.08
C GLU A 87 -25.53 23.69 5.42
N GLU A 88 -26.00 22.77 4.57
CA GLU A 88 -27.29 22.89 3.88
C GLU A 88 -28.48 22.73 4.85
N LEU A 89 -28.38 21.82 5.83
CA LEU A 89 -29.41 21.60 6.85
C LEU A 89 -29.43 22.65 7.98
N GLY A 90 -28.33 23.40 8.13
CA GLY A 90 -28.21 24.49 9.12
C GLY A 90 -28.69 25.86 8.62
N ARG A 91 -29.07 25.97 7.34
CA ARG A 91 -29.75 27.13 6.75
C ARG A 91 -31.26 26.93 6.71
#